data_AF-A0A3B8VLC1-F1
#
_entry.id   AF-A0A3B8VLC1-F1
#
_cell.length_a   1.000
_cell.length_b   1.000
_cell.length_c   1.000
_cell.angle_alpha   90.00
_cell.angle_beta   90.00
_cell.angle_gamma   90.00
#
_symmetry.space_group_name_H-M   'P 1'
#
loop_
_entity.id
_entity.type
_entity.pdbx_description
1 polymer ?
#
loop_
_entity_poly.entity_id
_entity_poly.type
_entity_poly.pdbx_seq_one_letter_code
_entity_poly.pdbx_strand_id
1 'polypeptide(L)'
;MTTPKYRRITIHGHSGSGKSRLAHIIGARLNLSVIELDALYHVNNWHDTPLDEFRAKIERITKSSPNGWVSAGNYFRVKDLLMDQADVVVWLRLPFHIVYWRLLWRTIRDLFTKKPIDMGRQRFD
;
A
#
# COMPACT_ATOMS: atom_id res chain seq x y z
N MET A 1 -15.78 17.23 17.80
CA MET A 1 -14.65 16.54 17.15
C MET A 1 -14.41 17.19 15.79
N THR A 2 -13.25 17.80 15.56
CA THR A 2 -12.89 18.42 14.28
C THR A 2 -12.60 17.34 13.25
N THR A 3 -13.36 17.32 12.16
CA THR A 3 -13.09 16.46 11.01
C THR A 3 -11.68 16.77 10.48
N PRO A 4 -10.79 15.78 10.35
CA PRO A 4 -9.45 16.02 9.82
C PRO A 4 -9.54 16.59 8.39
N LYS A 5 -8.80 17.69 8.16
CA LYS A 5 -8.82 18.47 6.91
C LYS A 5 -8.40 17.66 5.67
N TYR A 6 -7.55 16.65 5.86
CA TYR A 6 -6.97 15.85 4.78
C TYR A 6 -7.49 14.43 4.85
N ARG A 7 -8.08 13.96 3.74
CA ARG A 7 -8.74 12.64 3.67
C ARG A 7 -8.37 11.82 2.44
N ARG A 8 -7.65 12.39 1.48
CA ARG A 8 -7.08 11.68 0.33
C ARG A 8 -5.57 11.70 0.43
N ILE A 9 -4.97 10.55 0.75
CA ILE A 9 -3.56 10.45 1.12
C ILE A 9 -2.87 9.41 0.24
N THR A 10 -1.75 9.76 -0.39
CA THR A 10 -0.92 8.82 -1.15
C THR A 10 0.40 8.60 -0.43
N ILE A 11 0.86 7.35 -0.37
CA ILE A 11 2.11 6.96 0.31
C ILE A 11 3.00 6.22 -0.68
N HIS A 12 4.14 6.83 -0.98
CA HIS A 12 5.17 6.31 -1.85
C HIS A 12 6.42 5.94 -1.05
N GLY A 13 7.20 4.99 -1.54
CA GLY A 13 8.43 4.55 -0.87
C GLY A 13 8.88 3.18 -1.35
N HIS A 14 10.16 2.87 -1.21
CA HIS A 14 10.74 1.60 -1.66
C HIS A 14 10.03 0.38 -1.05
N SER A 15 10.14 -0.78 -1.70
CA SER A 15 9.68 -2.04 -1.11
C SER A 15 10.35 -2.26 0.25
N GLY A 16 9.60 -2.80 1.22
CA GLY A 16 10.08 -2.99 2.60
C GLY A 16 10.17 -1.71 3.46
N SER A 17 9.85 -0.52 2.92
CA SER A 17 9.84 0.73 3.71
C SER A 17 8.73 0.78 4.77
N GLY A 18 7.71 -0.07 4.68
CA GLY A 18 6.58 -0.06 5.62
C GLY A 18 5.43 0.85 5.19
N LYS A 19 5.40 1.28 3.93
CA LYS A 19 4.29 2.05 3.32
C LYS A 19 2.91 1.42 3.59
N SER A 20 2.75 0.10 3.42
CA SER A 20 1.48 -0.59 3.70
C SER A 20 1.10 -0.49 5.18
N ARG A 21 2.06 -0.69 6.09
CA ARG A 21 1.80 -0.55 7.54
C ARG A 21 1.36 0.88 7.89
N LEU A 22 2.01 1.89 7.32
CA LEU A 22 1.60 3.28 7.53
C LEU A 22 0.19 3.55 6.98
N ALA A 23 -0.12 3.03 5.79
CA ALA A 23 -1.44 3.17 5.18
C ALA A 23 -2.54 2.58 6.07
N HIS A 24 -2.35 1.37 6.61
CA HIS A 24 -3.30 0.75 7.53
C HIS A 24 -3.50 1.54 8.83
N ILE A 25 -2.41 2.06 9.41
CA ILE A 25 -2.48 2.89 10.62
C ILE A 25 -3.28 4.17 10.35
N ILE A 26 -3.04 4.83 9.21
CA ILE A 26 -3.77 6.05 8.82
C ILE A 26 -5.24 5.73 8.52
N GLY A 27 -5.49 4.67 7.75
CA GLY A 27 -6.84 4.21 7.41
C GLY A 27 -7.67 3.92 8.65
N ALA A 28 -7.11 3.18 9.60
CA ALA A 28 -7.78 2.89 10.88
C ALA A 28 -8.04 4.14 11.72
N ARG A 29 -7.08 5.07 11.81
CA ARG A 29 -7.22 6.29 12.63
C ARG A 29 -8.18 7.32 12.05
N LEU A 30 -8.25 7.42 10.72
CA LEU A 30 -9.08 8.40 10.02
C LEU A 30 -10.38 7.81 9.48
N ASN A 31 -10.60 6.51 9.69
CA ASN A 31 -11.69 5.72 9.12
C ASN A 31 -11.79 5.87 7.60
N LEU A 32 -10.69 5.60 6.90
CA LEU A 32 -10.56 5.73 5.45
C LEU A 32 -10.29 4.37 4.80
N SER A 33 -10.79 4.19 3.57
CA SER A 33 -10.48 3.02 2.74
C SER A 33 -8.99 2.95 2.43
N VAL A 34 -8.38 1.77 2.62
CA VAL A 34 -6.97 1.54 2.28
C VAL A 34 -6.88 0.90 0.89
N ILE A 35 -6.09 1.52 0.01
CA ILE A 35 -5.84 1.06 -1.36
C ILE A 35 -4.39 0.57 -1.46
N GLU A 36 -4.19 -0.74 -1.36
CA GLU A 36 -2.87 -1.35 -1.58
C GLU A 36 -2.65 -1.63 -3.07
N LEU A 37 -1.84 -0.79 -3.73
CA LEU A 37 -1.64 -0.88 -5.17
C LEU A 37 -0.94 -2.17 -5.59
N ASP A 38 -0.02 -2.69 -4.76
CA ASP A 38 0.66 -3.96 -5.04
C ASP A 38 -0.34 -5.14 -5.04
N ALA A 39 -1.34 -5.13 -4.16
CA ALA A 39 -2.38 -6.16 -4.10
C ALA A 39 -3.38 -6.07 -5.25
N LEU A 40 -3.58 -4.87 -5.80
CA LEU A 40 -4.44 -4.66 -6.97
C LEU A 40 -3.72 -4.97 -8.29
N TYR A 41 -2.41 -4.79 -8.34
CA TYR A 41 -1.61 -5.00 -9.54
C TYR A 41 -1.20 -6.47 -9.70
N HIS A 42 -0.79 -7.15 -8.63
CA HIS A 42 -0.42 -8.56 -8.68
C HIS A 42 -1.59 -9.43 -8.20
N VAL A 43 -2.30 -10.05 -9.15
CA VAL A 43 -3.37 -11.00 -8.86
C VAL A 43 -2.77 -12.38 -8.52
N ASN A 44 -3.58 -13.30 -8.00
CA ASN A 44 -3.20 -14.68 -7.67
C ASN A 44 -2.20 -15.26 -8.68
N ASN A 45 -1.11 -15.85 -8.15
CA ASN A 45 0.07 -16.32 -8.88
C ASN A 45 1.01 -15.23 -9.43
N TRP A 46 0.99 -14.00 -8.87
CA TRP A 46 1.90 -12.91 -9.23
C TRP A 46 1.79 -12.48 -10.70
N HIS A 47 0.64 -12.71 -11.32
CA HIS A 47 0.39 -12.21 -12.66
C HIS A 47 0.04 -10.72 -12.61
N ASP A 48 0.72 -9.94 -13.45
CA ASP A 48 0.45 -8.53 -13.64
C ASP A 48 -0.96 -8.32 -14.19
N THR A 49 -1.72 -7.44 -13.54
CA THR A 49 -3.03 -7.00 -14.02
C THR A 49 -2.82 -6.09 -15.23
N PRO A 50 -3.54 -6.30 -16.35
CA PRO A 50 -3.57 -5.37 -17.47
C PRO A 50 -3.87 -3.94 -16.99
N LEU A 51 -3.19 -2.95 -17.56
CA LEU A 51 -3.24 -1.57 -17.06
C LEU A 51 -4.68 -1.02 -17.00
N ASP A 52 -5.51 -1.33 -17.98
CA ASP A 52 -6.90 -0.86 -18.03
C ASP A 52 -7.74 -1.45 -16.90
N GLU A 53 -7.56 -2.73 -16.59
CA GLU A 53 -8.24 -3.39 -15.48
C GLU A 53 -7.75 -2.85 -14.14
N PHE A 54 -6.43 -2.63 -14.00
CA PHE A 54 -5.84 -2.02 -12.81
C PHE A 54 -6.39 -0.61 -12.56
N ARG A 55 -6.47 0.22 -13.60
CA ARG A 55 -7.08 1.56 -13.55
C ARG A 55 -8.55 1.49 -13.17
N ALA A 56 -9.33 0.61 -13.80
CA ALA A 56 -10.75 0.44 -13.50
C ALA A 56 -11.01 0.02 -12.04
N LYS A 57 -10.16 -0.85 -11.47
CA LYS A 57 -10.23 -1.23 -10.04
C LYS A 57 -10.02 -0.02 -9.13
N ILE A 58 -9.00 0.79 -9.40
CA ILE A 58 -8.69 2.00 -8.61
C ILE A 58 -9.83 3.02 -8.71
N GLU A 59 -10.34 3.28 -9.92
CA GLU A 59 -11.48 4.17 -10.10
C GLU A 59 -12.71 3.71 -9.32
N ARG A 60 -13.01 2.41 -9.35
CA ARG A 60 -14.15 1.85 -8.61
C ARG A 60 -14.00 2.10 -7.11
N ILE A 61 -12.83 1.81 -6.54
CA ILE A 61 -12.57 1.94 -5.10
C ILE A 61 -12.59 3.42 -4.67
N THR A 62 -12.00 4.31 -5.47
CA THR A 62 -11.99 5.75 -5.16
C THR A 62 -13.40 6.34 -5.24
N LYS A 63 -14.19 5.99 -6.26
CA LYS A 63 -15.61 6.39 -6.40
C LYS A 63 -16.49 5.85 -5.27
N SER A 64 -16.22 4.64 -4.76
CA SER A 64 -16.95 4.06 -3.63
C SER A 64 -16.45 4.52 -2.25
N SER A 65 -15.47 5.42 -2.19
CA SER A 65 -14.87 5.94 -0.95
C SER A 65 -15.10 7.46 -0.78
N PRO A 66 -16.36 7.92 -0.64
CA PRO A 66 -16.70 9.35 -0.60
C PRO A 66 -16.10 10.09 0.61
N ASN A 67 -15.77 9.35 1.67
CA ASN A 67 -15.16 9.88 2.89
C ASN A 67 -13.63 10.07 2.76
N GLY A 68 -13.04 9.68 1.63
CA GLY A 68 -11.61 9.70 1.37
C GLY A 68 -10.98 8.30 1.42
N TRP A 69 -9.69 8.26 1.13
CA TRP A 69 -8.92 7.03 0.96
C TRP A 69 -7.43 7.27 1.27
N VAL A 70 -6.73 6.19 1.60
CA VAL A 70 -5.26 6.17 1.72
C VAL A 70 -4.70 5.10 0.79
N SER A 71 -3.82 5.49 -0.14
CA SER A 71 -3.20 4.54 -1.07
C SER A 71 -1.72 4.32 -0.76
N ALA A 72 -1.22 3.10 -0.92
CA ALA A 72 0.21 2.79 -0.81
C ALA A 72 0.72 2.02 -2.02
N GLY A 73 1.83 2.48 -2.60
CA GLY A 73 2.45 1.87 -3.78
C GLY A 73 3.29 2.86 -4.59
N ASN A 74 4.02 2.36 -5.58
CA ASN A 74 4.86 3.19 -6.47
C ASN A 74 4.43 3.06 -7.93
N TYR A 75 3.14 3.25 -8.22
CA TYR A 75 2.59 3.12 -9.58
C TYR A 75 2.29 4.50 -10.15
N PHE A 76 3.28 5.14 -10.78
CA PHE A 76 3.08 6.44 -11.43
C PHE A 76 2.15 6.38 -12.65
N ARG A 77 1.91 5.19 -13.21
CA ARG A 77 0.98 4.96 -14.32
C ARG A 77 -0.49 5.25 -13.98
N VAL A 78 -0.80 5.41 -12.70
CA VAL A 78 -2.15 5.73 -12.17
C VAL A 78 -2.14 6.97 -11.28
N LYS A 79 -1.11 7.83 -11.45
CA LYS A 79 -0.96 9.06 -10.67
C LYS A 79 -2.17 10.00 -10.81
N ASP A 80 -2.79 10.00 -11.99
CA ASP A 80 -3.93 10.84 -12.34
C ASP A 80 -5.19 10.46 -11.55
N LEU A 81 -5.31 9.19 -11.18
CA LEU A 81 -6.43 8.67 -10.40
C LEU A 81 -6.23 8.89 -8.89
N LEU A 82 -4.99 9.02 -8.43
CA LEU A 82 -4.64 9.05 -7.01
C LEU A 82 -3.90 10.33 -6.63
N MET A 83 -2.66 10.51 -7.08
CA MET A 83 -1.82 11.65 -6.69
C MET A 83 -2.44 12.99 -7.06
N ASP A 84 -2.98 13.12 -8.27
CA ASP A 84 -3.56 14.38 -8.75
C ASP A 84 -4.85 14.75 -7.97
N GLN A 85 -5.45 13.78 -7.25
CA GLN A 85 -6.63 13.94 -6.38
C GLN A 85 -6.29 13.95 -4.89
N ALA A 86 -5.02 13.77 -4.51
CA ALA A 86 -4.60 13.64 -3.14
C ALA A 86 -4.47 15.00 -2.46
N ASP A 87 -4.95 15.10 -1.22
CA ASP A 87 -4.71 16.28 -0.41
C ASP A 87 -3.29 16.26 0.18
N VAL A 88 -2.73 15.05 0.38
CA VAL A 88 -1.39 14.84 0.95
C VAL A 88 -0.67 13.71 0.21
N VAL A 89 0.60 13.96 -0.11
CA VAL A 89 1.55 12.97 -0.65
C VAL A 89 2.65 12.74 0.38
N VAL A 90 2.81 11.50 0.83
CA VAL A 90 3.83 11.08 1.80
C VAL A 90 4.89 10.26 1.08
N TRP A 91 6.15 10.68 1.18
CA TRP A 91 7.28 9.92 0.65
C TRP A 91 8.11 9.31 1.77
N LEU A 92 8.02 7.98 1.92
CA LEU A 92 8.80 7.22 2.88
C LEU A 92 10.19 6.91 2.30
N ARG A 93 11.19 7.72 2.67
CA ARG A 93 12.60 7.42 2.48
C ARG A 93 13.22 6.98 3.79
N LEU A 94 13.23 5.67 4.04
CA LEU A 94 14.04 5.12 5.12
C LEU A 94 15.49 4.94 4.64
N PRO A 95 16.48 5.23 5.50
CA PRO A 95 17.87 4.89 5.23
C PRO A 95 18.02 3.40 4.91
N PHE A 96 18.86 3.07 3.93
CA PHE A 96 19.04 1.69 3.45
C PHE A 96 19.37 0.71 4.58
N HIS A 97 20.21 1.10 5.54
CA HIS A 97 20.59 0.25 6.67
C HIS A 97 19.40 -0.15 7.55
N ILE A 98 18.38 0.71 7.72
CA ILE A 98 17.17 0.38 8.49
C ILE A 98 16.30 -0.62 7.72
N VAL A 99 16.17 -0.45 6.40
CA VAL A 99 15.41 -1.36 5.55
C VAL A 99 16.10 -2.72 5.50
N TYR A 100 17.42 -2.73 5.29
CA TYR A 100 18.25 -3.92 5.26
C TYR A 100 18.18 -4.70 6.59
N TRP A 101 18.35 -4.03 7.72
CA TRP A 101 18.25 -4.67 9.04
C TRP A 101 16.88 -5.31 9.30
N ARG A 102 15.79 -4.63 8.91
CA ARG A 102 14.43 -5.18 9.02
C ARG A 102 14.22 -6.42 8.14
N LEU A 103 14.73 -6.40 6.91
CA LEU A 103 14.65 -7.54 6.01
C LEU A 103 15.49 -8.71 6.54
N LEU A 104 16.73 -8.45 6.95
CA LEU A 104 17.63 -9.45 7.53
C LEU A 104 17.01 -10.12 8.76
N TRP A 105 16.48 -9.32 9.70
CA TRP A 105 15.82 -9.84 10.89
C TRP A 105 14.57 -10.65 10.56
N ARG A 106 13.76 -10.23 9.58
CA ARG A 106 12.58 -10.99 9.12
C ARG A 106 13.00 -12.34 8.55
N THR A 107 14.01 -12.37 7.69
CA THR A 107 14.54 -13.60 7.10
C THR A 107 15.09 -14.54 8.16
N ILE A 108 15.88 -14.02 9.11
CA ILE A 108 16.41 -14.80 10.23
C ILE A 108 15.27 -15.39 11.06
N ARG A 109 14.30 -14.57 11.46
CA ARG A 109 13.14 -15.04 12.24
C ARG A 109 12.36 -16.13 11.51
N ASP A 110 12.09 -15.94 10.21
CA ASP A 110 11.30 -16.87 9.41
C ASP A 110 12.06 -18.21 9.22
N LEU A 111 13.40 -18.19 9.12
CA LEU A 111 14.26 -19.39 9.15
C LEU A 111 14.19 -20.13 10.49
N PHE A 112 14.27 -19.40 11.62
CA PHE A 112 14.21 -20.00 12.95
C PHE A 112 12.81 -20.52 13.31
N THR A 113 11.74 -20.01 12.70
CA THR A 113 10.36 -20.47 12.95
C THR A 113 9.91 -21.62 12.04
N LYS A 114 10.77 -22.18 11.17
CA LYS A 114 10.45 -23.27 10.22
C LYS A 114 9.12 -23.06 9.49
N LYS A 115 8.74 -21.82 9.19
CA LYS A 115 7.61 -21.59 8.29
C LYS A 115 8.11 -21.83 6.87
N PRO A 116 7.44 -22.66 6.07
CA PRO A 116 7.76 -22.74 4.65
C PRO A 116 7.69 -21.33 4.08
N ILE A 117 8.71 -20.98 3.29
CA ILE A 117 8.79 -19.69 2.61
C ILE A 117 7.68 -19.72 1.56
N ASP A 118 6.49 -19.29 1.96
CA ASP A 118 5.34 -19.28 1.08
C ASP A 118 5.53 -18.12 0.08
N MET A 119 6.04 -18.44 -1.12
CA MET A 119 6.19 -17.49 -2.23
C MET A 119 4.84 -17.11 -2.86
N GLY A 120 3.78 -17.02 -2.05
CA GLY A 120 2.45 -16.64 -2.49
C GLY A 120 1.35 -17.23 -1.65
N ARG A 121 1.07 -16.66 -0.46
CA ARG A 121 -0.30 -16.69 0.04
C ARG A 121 -0.68 -15.55 0.97
N GLN A 122 -1.88 -15.08 0.68
CA GLN A 122 -2.69 -14.03 1.28
C GLN A 122 -2.75 -14.12 2.81
N ARG A 123 -2.70 -12.95 3.46
CA ARG A 123 -3.11 -12.77 4.86
C ARG A 123 -3.99 -11.55 4.96
N PHE A 124 -5.27 -11.68 4.61
CA PHE A 124 -6.36 -10.82 5.09
C PHE A 124 -7.66 -11.62 4.99
N ASP A 125 -7.88 -12.49 5.98
CA ASP A 125 -9.20 -12.66 6.60
C ASP A 125 -9.22 -11.73 7.84
#